data_AF-B8YEN8-F1
#
_entry.id   AF-B8YEN8-F1
#
_cell.length_a   1.000
_cell.length_b   1.000
_cell.length_c   1.000
_cell.angle_alpha   90.00
_cell.angle_beta   90.00
_cell.angle_gamma   90.00
#
_symmetry.space_group_name_H-M   'P 1'
#
loop_
_entity.id
_entity.type
_entity.pdbx_description
1 polymer ?
#
loop_
_entity_poly.entity_id
_entity_poly.type
_entity_poly.pdbx_seq_one_letter_code
_entity_poly.pdbx_strand_id
1 'polypeptide(L)'
;YDWDVVNEAIADNVRPNFVNGKLEPGNPYRKSRHFKLCGDESIAKAFEFAHEADPNVLLFYNDYNAADPGKRDRIYNMVKKMKEAGVPIHGVGIQSH
;
A
#
# COMPACT_ATOMS: atom_id res chain seq x y z
N TYR A 1 21.24 -4.34 0.92
CA TYR A 1 20.44 -4.10 2.13
C TYR A 1 19.11 -3.52 1.68
N ASP A 2 18.03 -3.81 2.39
CA ASP A 2 16.66 -3.47 2.00
C ASP A 2 15.86 -2.97 3.21
N TRP A 3 14.77 -2.24 2.93
CA TRP A 3 13.82 -1.76 3.92
C TRP A 3 12.38 -2.07 3.54
N ASP A 4 11.62 -2.56 4.53
CA ASP A 4 10.17 -2.52 4.51
C ASP A 4 9.71 -1.10 4.87
N VAL A 5 9.52 -0.26 3.85
CA VAL A 5 9.19 1.16 4.03
C VAL A 5 7.80 1.33 4.61
N VAL A 6 6.87 0.51 4.14
CA VAL A 6 5.48 0.47 4.61
C VAL A 6 5.07 -0.99 4.81
N ASN A 7 4.47 -1.26 5.96
CA ASN A 7 4.03 -2.59 6.36
C ASN A 7 2.50 -2.64 6.49
N GLU A 8 1.87 -3.66 5.89
CA GLU A 8 0.48 -4.08 6.12
C GLU A 8 -0.59 -3.00 5.89
N ALA A 9 -0.37 -2.09 4.94
CA ALA A 9 -1.28 -0.98 4.70
C ALA A 9 -2.59 -1.39 3.99
N ILE A 10 -2.66 -2.58 3.39
CA ILE A 10 -3.86 -3.08 2.70
C ILE A 10 -4.78 -3.84 3.68
N ALA A 11 -6.08 -3.54 3.59
CA ALA A 11 -7.11 -4.18 4.39
C ALA A 11 -7.40 -5.61 3.90
N ASP A 12 -7.62 -6.54 4.83
CA ASP A 12 -7.97 -7.93 4.50
C ASP A 12 -9.37 -8.04 3.89
N ASN A 13 -10.31 -7.27 4.42
CA ASN A 13 -11.70 -7.26 3.97
C ASN A 13 -12.11 -5.85 3.57
N VAL A 14 -12.59 -5.71 2.33
CA VAL A 14 -13.07 -4.46 1.77
C VAL A 14 -14.55 -4.61 1.48
N ARG A 15 -15.38 -3.85 2.19
CA ARG A 15 -16.84 -3.87 2.01
C ARG A 15 -17.28 -2.60 1.30
N PRO A 16 -18.14 -2.69 0.28
CA PRO A 16 -18.81 -1.53 -0.29
C PRO A 16 -19.55 -0.74 0.79
N ASN A 17 -19.62 0.58 0.61
CA ASN A 17 -20.36 1.45 1.51
C ASN A 17 -21.55 2.05 0.77
N PHE A 18 -22.65 2.29 1.49
CA PHE A 18 -23.80 2.99 0.94
C PHE A 18 -23.73 4.46 1.35
N VAL A 19 -23.47 5.34 0.39
CA VAL A 19 -23.27 6.78 0.60
C VAL A 19 -24.25 7.53 -0.30
N ASN A 20 -25.06 8.43 0.28
CA ASN A 20 -26.02 9.26 -0.45
C ASN A 20 -26.92 8.48 -1.44
N GLY A 21 -27.38 7.28 -1.06
CA GLY A 21 -28.25 6.46 -1.89
C GLY A 21 -27.53 5.64 -2.97
N LYS A 22 -26.19 5.64 -3.02
CA LYS A 22 -25.39 4.90 -3.99
C LYS A 22 -24.43 3.95 -3.31
N LEU A 23 -24.17 2.82 -3.97
CA LEU A 23 -23.12 1.89 -3.56
C LEU A 23 -21.78 2.41 -4.06
N GLU A 24 -20.86 2.68 -3.15
CA GLU A 24 -19.49 3.07 -3.45
C GLU A 24 -18.52 1.91 -3.15
N PRO A 25 -17.46 1.73 -3.96
CA PRO A 25 -16.41 0.76 -3.66
C PRO A 25 -15.85 0.95 -2.25
N GLY A 26 -15.56 -0.16 -1.58
CA GLY A 26 -14.92 -0.11 -0.27
C GLY A 26 -13.49 0.43 -0.36
N ASN A 27 -13.02 1.03 0.73
CA ASN A 27 -11.64 1.51 0.83
C ASN A 27 -10.67 0.32 0.96
N PRO A 28 -9.65 0.20 0.08
CA PRO A 28 -8.70 -0.91 0.10
C PRO A 28 -7.64 -0.82 1.21
N TYR A 29 -7.50 0.33 1.87
CA TYR A 29 -6.46 0.61 2.84
C TYR A 29 -6.93 0.42 4.28
N ARG A 30 -6.01 0.02 5.16
CA ARG A 30 -6.25 0.03 6.60
C ARG A 30 -6.43 1.46 7.10
N LYS A 31 -7.37 1.65 8.01
CA LYS A 31 -7.64 2.94 8.67
C LYS A 31 -6.59 3.26 9.76
N SER A 32 -5.31 3.24 9.39
CA SER A 32 -4.19 3.63 10.24
C SER A 32 -4.22 5.13 10.55
N ARG A 33 -3.42 5.59 11.52
CA ARG A 33 -3.33 7.03 11.83
C ARG A 33 -2.79 7.81 10.63
N HIS A 34 -1.76 7.30 9.96
CA HIS A 34 -1.19 7.91 8.75
C HIS A 34 -2.24 8.04 7.65
N PHE A 35 -3.00 6.97 7.40
CA PHE A 35 -4.08 6.99 6.41
C PHE A 35 -5.18 8.00 6.75
N LYS A 36 -5.57 8.10 8.02
CA LYS A 36 -6.60 9.07 8.46
C LYS A 36 -6.16 10.53 8.31
N LEU A 37 -4.87 10.81 8.49
CA LEU A 37 -4.33 12.17 8.43
C LEU A 37 -3.97 12.60 7.01
N CYS A 38 -3.42 11.67 6.22
CA CYS A 38 -2.79 11.99 4.94
C CYS A 38 -3.36 11.18 3.77
N GLY A 39 -4.38 10.34 3.96
CA GLY A 39 -4.93 9.51 2.88
C GLY A 39 -3.97 8.44 2.35
N ASP A 40 -4.25 7.93 1.15
CA ASP A 40 -3.45 6.87 0.49
C ASP A 40 -2.12 7.38 -0.04
N GLU A 41 -1.98 8.68 -0.32
CA GLU A 41 -0.70 9.29 -0.73
C GLU A 41 0.41 9.15 0.32
N SER A 42 0.06 8.93 1.59
CA SER A 42 1.03 8.69 2.66
C SER A 42 1.98 7.53 2.37
N ILE A 43 1.51 6.51 1.64
CA ILE A 43 2.33 5.36 1.25
C ILE A 43 3.37 5.80 0.21
N ALA A 44 2.96 6.49 -0.85
CA ALA A 44 3.88 6.98 -1.88
C ALA A 44 4.93 7.94 -1.31
N LYS A 45 4.50 8.88 -0.45
CA LYS A 45 5.40 9.81 0.23
C LYS A 45 6.44 9.12 1.11
N ALA A 46 6.07 8.04 1.78
CA ALA A 46 7.04 7.28 2.57
C ALA A 46 8.18 6.73 1.71
N PHE A 47 7.89 6.24 0.49
CA PHE A 47 8.91 5.75 -0.44
C PHE A 47 9.76 6.88 -1.02
N GLU A 48 9.15 8.00 -1.40
CA GLU A 48 9.89 9.19 -1.85
C GLU A 48 10.90 9.65 -0.78
N PHE A 49 10.44 9.81 0.47
CA PHE A 49 11.31 10.23 1.57
C PHE A 49 12.36 9.18 1.95
N ALA A 50 12.03 7.88 1.88
CA ALA A 50 13.00 6.82 2.11
C ALA A 50 14.11 6.83 1.05
N HIS A 51 13.76 7.06 -0.21
CA HIS A 51 14.74 7.17 -1.29
C HIS A 51 15.59 8.43 -1.21
N GLU A 52 15.00 9.56 -0.78
CA GLU A 52 15.75 10.79 -0.50
C GLU A 52 16.77 10.59 0.64
N ALA A 53 16.41 9.79 1.66
CA ALA A 53 17.27 9.50 2.80
C ALA A 53 18.42 8.55 2.46
N ASP A 54 18.16 7.50 1.66
CA ASP A 54 19.19 6.60 1.13
C ASP A 54 18.83 6.14 -0.29
N PRO A 55 19.44 6.74 -1.33
CA PRO A 55 19.15 6.36 -2.71
C PRO A 55 19.60 4.95 -3.10
N ASN A 56 20.48 4.31 -2.31
CA ASN A 56 21.10 3.03 -2.65
C ASN A 56 20.39 1.82 -2.02
N VAL A 57 19.49 2.03 -1.06
CA VAL A 57 18.75 0.94 -0.42
C VAL A 57 17.58 0.48 -1.30
N LEU A 58 17.32 -0.82 -1.31
CA LEU A 58 16.13 -1.35 -1.95
C LEU A 58 14.91 -1.12 -1.05
N LEU A 59 13.80 -0.69 -1.65
CA LEU A 59 12.62 -0.22 -0.94
C LEU A 59 11.44 -1.15 -1.24
N PHE A 60 10.88 -1.76 -0.20
CA PHE A 60 9.85 -2.76 -0.31
C PHE A 60 8.56 -2.33 0.40
N TYR A 61 7.43 -2.72 -0.19
CA TYR A 61 6.15 -2.80 0.51
C TYR A 61 5.97 -4.22 1.04
N ASN A 62 5.71 -4.40 2.34
CA ASN A 62 5.60 -5.72 2.95
C ASN A 62 4.20 -5.98 3.52
N ASP A 63 3.66 -7.18 3.32
CA ASP A 63 2.32 -7.54 3.81
C ASP A 63 2.14 -9.05 4.01
N TYR A 64 1.23 -9.42 4.92
CA TYR A 64 0.73 -10.79 5.09
C TYR A 64 -0.51 -11.05 4.25
N ASN A 65 -0.95 -12.32 4.17
CA ASN A 65 -2.09 -12.74 3.35
C ASN A 65 -1.98 -12.28 1.89
N ALA A 66 -0.78 -11.98 1.38
CA ALA A 66 -0.58 -11.53 0.02
C ALA A 66 -0.84 -12.65 -1.03
N ALA A 67 -1.06 -13.89 -0.59
CA ALA A 67 -1.54 -14.99 -1.40
C ALA A 67 -3.08 -15.05 -1.53
N ASP A 68 -3.84 -14.38 -0.65
CA ASP A 68 -5.29 -14.24 -0.80
C ASP A 68 -5.58 -13.46 -2.10
N PRO A 69 -6.38 -13.97 -3.04
CA PRO A 69 -6.58 -13.32 -4.33
C PRO A 69 -7.10 -11.87 -4.21
N GLY A 70 -8.02 -11.63 -3.28
CA GLY A 70 -8.60 -10.31 -3.09
C GLY A 70 -7.57 -9.31 -2.56
N LYS A 71 -6.80 -9.69 -1.53
CA LYS A 71 -5.76 -8.83 -0.95
C LYS A 71 -4.60 -8.64 -1.93
N ARG A 72 -4.16 -9.71 -2.60
CA ARG A 72 -3.13 -9.68 -3.65
C ARG A 72 -3.46 -8.65 -4.72
N ASP A 73 -4.68 -8.66 -5.25
CA ASP A 73 -5.06 -7.75 -6.33
C ASP A 73 -5.08 -6.30 -5.87
N ARG A 74 -5.44 -6.04 -4.60
CA ARG A 74 -5.35 -4.69 -3.99
C ARG A 74 -3.90 -4.23 -3.83
N ILE A 75 -3.02 -5.10 -3.34
CA ILE A 75 -1.58 -4.83 -3.25
C ILE A 75 -1.01 -4.54 -4.65
N TYR A 76 -1.33 -5.39 -5.64
CA TYR A 76 -0.91 -5.22 -7.02
C TYR A 76 -1.36 -3.86 -7.59
N ASN A 77 -2.63 -3.50 -7.43
CA ASN A 77 -3.16 -2.24 -7.95
C ASN A 77 -2.50 -1.01 -7.29
N MET A 78 -2.24 -1.06 -5.98
CA MET A 78 -1.52 0.00 -5.27
C MET A 78 -0.09 0.14 -5.79
N VAL A 79 0.67 -0.96 -5.85
CA VAL A 79 2.06 -0.96 -6.33
C VAL A 79 2.13 -0.52 -7.79
N LYS A 80 1.19 -0.99 -8.64
CA LYS A 80 1.09 -0.56 -10.04
C LYS A 80 0.89 0.95 -10.14
N LYS A 81 -0.08 1.52 -9.41
CA LYS A 81 -0.33 2.98 -9.37
C LYS A 81 0.93 3.75 -8.92
N MET A 82 1.64 3.26 -7.90
CA MET A 82 2.88 3.87 -7.43
C MET A 82 3.98 3.84 -8.49
N LYS A 83 4.19 2.69 -9.16
CA LYS A 83 5.17 2.56 -10.25
C LYS A 83 4.84 3.46 -11.44
N GLU A 84 3.57 3.53 -11.83
CA GLU A 84 3.09 4.43 -12.90
C GLU A 84 3.29 5.91 -12.55
N ALA A 85 3.24 6.26 -11.27
CA ALA A 85 3.50 7.60 -10.76
C ALA A 85 5.00 7.91 -10.55
N GLY A 86 5.91 6.97 -10.85
CA GLY A 86 7.35 7.16 -10.68
C GLY A 86 7.87 7.05 -9.24
N VAL A 87 7.09 6.49 -8.32
CA VAL A 87 7.51 6.28 -6.93
C VAL A 87 8.61 5.22 -6.87
N PRO A 88 9.70 5.42 -6.09
CA PRO A 88 10.85 4.51 -6.01
C PRO A 88 10.54 3.23 -5.20
N ILE A 89 9.67 2.37 -5.73
CA ILE A 89 9.38 1.05 -5.16
C ILE A 89 10.11 -0.04 -5.93
N HIS A 90 10.94 -0.80 -5.22
CA HIS A 90 11.84 -1.80 -5.79
C HIS A 90 11.28 -3.22 -5.71
N GLY A 91 10.42 -3.50 -4.73
CA GLY A 91 9.79 -4.80 -4.63
C GLY A 91 8.62 -4.88 -3.66
N VAL A 92 8.10 -6.11 -3.53
CA VAL A 92 7.02 -6.46 -2.59
C VAL A 92 7.50 -7.62 -1.73
N GLY A 93 7.50 -7.43 -0.41
CA GLY A 93 7.73 -8.47 0.59
C GLY A 93 6.46 -9.27 0.84
N ILE A 94 6.55 -10.59 0.73
CA ILE A 94 5.47 -11.53 1.03
C ILE A 94 5.82 -12.22 2.34
N GLN A 95 5.19 -11.81 3.44
CA GLN A 95 5.54 -12.32 4.79
C GLN A 95 5.38 -13.84 4.90
N SER A 96 4.44 -14.43 4.15
CA SER A 96 4.24 -15.89 4.05
C SER A 96 3.90 -16.59 5.38
N HIS A 97 3.12 -15.91 6.22
CA HIS A 97 2.48 -16.50 7.40
C HIS A 97 1.34 -17.45 7.02
#